data_AF-A0A4S4LFR8-F1
#
_entry.id   AF-A0A4S4LFR8-F1
#
_cell.length_a   1.000
_cell.length_b   1.000
_cell.length_c   1.000
_cell.angle_alpha   90.00
_cell.angle_beta   90.00
_cell.angle_gamma   90.00
#
_symmetry.space_group_name_H-M   'P 1'
#
loop_
_entity.id
_entity.type
_entity.pdbx_description
1 polymer ?
#
loop_
_entity_poly.entity_id
_entity_poly.type
_entity_poly.pdbx_seq_one_letter_code
_entity_poly.pdbx_strand_id
1 'polypeptide(L)'
;MSCENCSKGYMLPGEPTGSMVGGAYYRSAPASAESTAATPNTAIVLLTDAFGLPLKNSKILADLLSEKVGVDVWVPDLFDGVPVFRVEELEPLMPDRAGVKMTFWNKLLFILALIKRIPRIYATRQSVTDSRVNSMFAYVLCPLFSVRCHLPGHDMSFSPEIRLQAEALLAGRKGKDNFVEYEFKDWKGTFLEQFNGVPAGSNNSPACDQELPTDLLHDPTRQFPTSRQVRLSSQRQPVYGLVIVSVKMKSSIPSMNHELTYSRNSATNGFWIVSKQATNMNTTLPASLPDQAYCIVSAVAAGQLSVPSRIFITPCPPDEHKRIAPALSFLLRHSKTNSTMLFDLGYRRDYQNYPPAVVRRVNLLFQPLSIPQDVAESLNKGGLPPTEISHVLLSHVHWDHIGDPAPFTRATFLVGSGSRELLEKGYPEDPEALFPRDLLPIDRTVFLDPDTDANWNPVGPFPRALDFYGDGSLYIVDAPGHLPGHVNALVRTSPDGGWMYLAGDSAHDWRIVTGEVGIAEERNEALGVVYCAHRDKAETEKHLVRVRELLKMVRVRVLLTHDARWYQENKGGPMYWPGHFDTL
;
A
#
# COMPACT_ATOMS: atom_id res chain seq x y z
N MET A 1 32.49 -16.08 14.67
CA MET A 1 33.72 -15.37 14.22
C MET A 1 33.58 -15.16 12.72
N SER A 2 33.83 -13.94 12.22
CA SER A 2 33.85 -13.65 10.79
C SER A 2 35.06 -14.33 10.13
N CYS A 3 34.94 -14.81 8.88
CA CYS A 3 36.04 -15.49 8.21
C CYS A 3 37.16 -14.50 7.82
N GLU A 4 38.35 -15.03 7.51
CA GLU A 4 39.53 -14.22 7.19
C GLU A 4 39.28 -13.30 5.97
N ASN A 5 38.47 -13.75 5.01
CA ASN A 5 38.10 -12.98 3.82
C ASN A 5 37.06 -11.89 4.10
N CYS A 6 36.14 -12.13 5.03
CA CYS A 6 35.28 -11.07 5.55
C CYS A 6 36.15 -9.94 6.10
N SER A 7 37.24 -10.26 6.82
CA SER A 7 38.09 -9.24 7.45
C SER A 7 38.93 -8.36 6.50
N LYS A 8 38.95 -8.67 5.19
CA LYS A 8 39.89 -8.12 4.20
C LYS A 8 39.22 -7.45 2.98
N GLY A 9 37.89 -7.34 2.94
CA GLY A 9 37.17 -6.73 1.82
C GLY A 9 37.39 -7.49 0.51
N TYR A 10 37.43 -8.82 0.58
CA TYR A 10 37.75 -9.67 -0.56
C TYR A 10 36.68 -9.59 -1.64
N MET A 11 37.06 -9.12 -2.83
CA MET A 11 36.22 -9.20 -4.03
C MET A 11 36.21 -10.64 -4.54
N LEU A 12 35.02 -11.22 -4.67
CA LEU A 12 34.89 -12.56 -5.22
C LEU A 12 35.39 -12.55 -6.68
N PRO A 13 36.26 -13.49 -7.09
CA PRO A 13 36.75 -13.55 -8.46
C PRO A 13 35.62 -13.95 -9.41
N GLY A 14 35.67 -13.42 -10.63
CA GLY A 14 34.68 -13.68 -11.67
C GLY A 14 33.80 -12.47 -11.97
N GLU A 15 32.91 -12.63 -12.94
CA GLU A 15 31.92 -11.62 -13.31
C GLU A 15 30.50 -12.15 -13.04
N PRO A 16 29.57 -11.29 -12.60
CA PRO A 16 28.17 -11.65 -12.46
C PRO A 16 27.59 -12.16 -13.77
N THR A 17 26.84 -13.26 -13.72
CA THR A 17 26.31 -13.97 -14.91
C THR A 17 24.79 -13.98 -14.99
N GLY A 18 24.10 -13.50 -13.96
CA GLY A 18 22.67 -13.17 -13.95
C GLY A 18 22.37 -11.80 -14.58
N SER A 19 21.11 -11.36 -14.47
CA SER A 19 20.61 -10.15 -15.13
C SER A 19 19.84 -9.23 -14.18
N MET A 20 19.69 -7.96 -14.54
CA MET A 20 18.83 -7.03 -13.80
C MET A 20 17.39 -7.15 -14.29
N VAL A 21 16.45 -7.43 -13.40
CA VAL A 21 15.02 -7.55 -13.69
C VAL A 21 14.23 -6.81 -12.60
N GLY A 22 13.38 -5.85 -12.99
CA GLY A 22 12.48 -5.16 -12.05
C GLY A 22 13.18 -4.43 -10.89
N GLY A 23 14.42 -3.93 -11.09
CA GLY A 23 15.20 -3.29 -10.02
C GLY A 23 15.89 -4.25 -9.05
N ALA A 24 15.94 -5.55 -9.36
CA ALA A 24 16.70 -6.56 -8.62
C ALA A 24 17.68 -7.28 -9.55
N TYR A 25 18.79 -7.77 -9.00
CA TYR A 25 19.63 -8.74 -9.70
C TYR A 25 19.02 -10.13 -9.56
N TYR A 26 18.90 -10.85 -10.67
CA TYR A 26 18.24 -12.14 -10.76
C TYR A 26 19.17 -13.17 -11.39
N ARG A 27 19.23 -14.35 -10.76
CA ARG A 27 19.83 -15.54 -11.34
C ARG A 27 18.85 -16.71 -11.30
N SER A 28 18.57 -17.28 -12.47
CA SER A 28 17.79 -18.51 -12.60
C SER A 28 18.62 -19.75 -12.25
N ALA A 29 17.93 -20.76 -11.73
CA ALA A 29 18.49 -22.08 -11.50
C ALA A 29 19.03 -22.72 -12.80
N PRO A 30 20.16 -23.45 -12.76
CA PRO A 30 20.73 -24.12 -13.93
C PRO A 30 19.83 -25.26 -14.44
N ALA A 31 19.66 -25.35 -15.76
CA ALA A 31 18.77 -26.31 -16.43
C ALA A 31 19.13 -27.79 -16.21
N SER A 32 20.36 -28.09 -15.77
CA SER A 32 20.86 -29.45 -15.47
C SER A 32 20.53 -29.94 -14.06
N ALA A 33 19.79 -29.16 -13.27
CA ALA A 33 19.31 -29.61 -11.96
C ALA A 33 18.12 -30.58 -12.12
N GLU A 34 18.38 -31.78 -12.64
CA GLU A 34 17.44 -32.89 -12.62
C GLU A 34 17.14 -33.29 -11.17
N SER A 35 16.01 -32.80 -10.66
CA SER A 35 15.13 -33.41 -9.65
C SER A 35 15.78 -34.10 -8.43
N THR A 36 16.87 -33.58 -7.87
CA THR A 36 17.28 -33.96 -6.51
C THR A 36 16.80 -32.89 -5.53
N ALA A 37 15.56 -33.05 -5.08
CA ALA A 37 14.93 -32.36 -3.93
C ALA A 37 14.72 -30.84 -4.00
N ALA A 38 14.84 -30.19 -5.16
CA ALA A 38 14.40 -28.81 -5.34
C ALA A 38 12.87 -28.77 -5.51
N THR A 39 12.15 -28.39 -4.45
CA THR A 39 10.72 -28.12 -4.57
C THR A 39 10.51 -26.99 -5.58
N PRO A 40 9.62 -27.13 -6.59
CA PRO A 40 9.40 -26.17 -7.71
C PRO A 40 8.81 -24.81 -7.29
N ASN A 41 8.95 -24.48 -6.02
CA ASN A 41 8.22 -23.47 -5.26
C ASN A 41 9.19 -22.74 -4.30
N THR A 42 10.49 -22.67 -4.60
CA THR A 42 11.49 -22.13 -3.67
C THR A 42 12.44 -21.17 -4.40
N ALA A 43 12.60 -19.99 -3.82
CA ALA A 43 13.57 -19.00 -4.24
C ALA A 43 14.32 -18.45 -3.02
N ILE A 44 15.55 -17.99 -3.24
CA ILE A 44 16.37 -17.31 -2.22
C ILE A 44 16.34 -15.81 -2.50
N VAL A 45 16.15 -15.02 -1.44
CA VAL A 45 16.37 -13.57 -1.50
C VAL A 45 17.57 -13.20 -0.66
N LEU A 46 18.55 -12.58 -1.32
CA LEU A 46 19.83 -12.17 -0.78
C LEU A 46 19.82 -10.66 -0.56
N LEU A 47 19.96 -10.21 0.68
CA LEU A 47 19.98 -8.78 1.00
C LEU A 47 21.40 -8.22 1.00
N THR A 48 21.58 -7.02 0.45
CA THR A 48 22.86 -6.34 0.41
C THR A 48 23.11 -5.52 1.66
N ASP A 49 24.37 -5.33 2.02
CA ASP A 49 24.80 -4.38 3.05
C ASP A 49 24.76 -2.92 2.53
N ALA A 50 25.29 -1.98 3.32
CA ALA A 50 25.33 -0.56 3.01
C ALA A 50 26.01 -0.14 1.68
N PHE A 51 26.67 -1.08 0.98
CA PHE A 51 27.34 -0.87 -0.31
C PHE A 51 26.48 -1.26 -1.52
N GLY A 52 25.36 -1.95 -1.29
CA GLY A 52 24.33 -2.20 -2.30
C GLY A 52 24.78 -3.04 -3.50
N LEU A 53 23.97 -3.03 -4.56
CA LEU A 53 24.24 -3.75 -5.82
C LEU A 53 25.44 -3.24 -6.66
N PRO A 54 25.96 -2.01 -6.49
CA PRO A 54 27.20 -1.62 -7.14
C PRO A 54 28.40 -2.49 -6.74
N LEU A 55 28.39 -3.04 -5.52
CA LEU A 55 29.39 -4.03 -5.10
C LEU A 55 29.06 -5.40 -5.72
N LYS A 56 29.92 -5.85 -6.65
CA LYS A 56 29.67 -7.09 -7.43
C LYS A 56 29.58 -8.36 -6.60
N ASN A 57 30.14 -8.38 -5.38
CA ASN A 57 30.14 -9.56 -4.50
C ASN A 57 28.74 -10.14 -4.27
N SER A 58 27.75 -9.29 -4.01
CA SER A 58 26.37 -9.73 -3.77
C SER A 58 25.78 -10.45 -4.99
N LYS A 59 26.17 -10.03 -6.20
CA LYS A 59 25.71 -10.63 -7.46
C LYS A 59 26.42 -11.96 -7.75
N ILE A 60 27.73 -12.00 -7.54
CA ILE A 60 28.52 -13.24 -7.68
C ILE A 60 28.08 -14.28 -6.65
N LEU A 61 27.78 -13.84 -5.43
CA LEU A 61 27.25 -14.73 -4.39
C LEU A 61 25.87 -15.29 -4.76
N ALA A 62 25.00 -14.47 -5.35
CA ALA A 62 23.72 -14.94 -5.87
C ALA A 62 23.90 -15.98 -6.99
N ASP A 63 24.87 -15.78 -7.88
CA ASP A 63 25.21 -16.75 -8.92
C ASP A 63 25.66 -18.09 -8.34
N LEU A 64 26.62 -18.05 -7.40
CA LEU A 64 27.14 -19.24 -6.73
C LEU A 64 26.05 -19.96 -5.91
N LEU A 65 25.16 -19.22 -5.26
CA LEU A 65 24.03 -19.79 -4.51
C LEU A 65 23.05 -20.48 -5.46
N SER A 66 22.70 -19.84 -6.58
CA SER A 66 21.78 -20.44 -7.55
C SER A 66 22.36 -21.70 -8.18
N GLU A 67 23.63 -21.67 -8.56
CA GLU A 67 24.32 -22.82 -9.15
C GLU A 67 24.46 -24.00 -8.19
N LYS A 68 24.77 -23.72 -6.92
CA LYS A 68 24.96 -24.78 -5.90
C LYS A 68 23.68 -25.33 -5.31
N VAL A 69 22.68 -24.47 -5.10
CA VAL A 69 21.42 -24.86 -4.46
C VAL A 69 20.39 -25.32 -5.49
N GLY A 70 20.54 -24.91 -6.76
CA GLY A 70 19.62 -25.27 -7.82
C GLY A 70 18.27 -24.55 -7.73
N VAL A 71 18.25 -23.34 -7.16
CA VAL A 71 17.04 -22.52 -7.01
C VAL A 71 17.28 -21.11 -7.53
N ASP A 72 16.20 -20.42 -7.85
CA ASP A 72 16.24 -19.02 -8.27
C ASP A 72 16.72 -18.14 -7.12
N VAL A 73 17.63 -17.21 -7.42
CA VAL A 73 18.19 -16.28 -6.43
C VAL A 73 17.97 -14.85 -6.89
N TRP A 74 17.46 -14.03 -5.98
CA TRP A 74 17.18 -12.62 -6.21
C TRP A 74 17.91 -11.72 -5.22
N VAL A 75 18.39 -10.57 -5.69
CA VAL A 75 19.08 -9.56 -4.88
C VAL A 75 18.43 -8.19 -5.14
N PRO A 76 17.52 -7.73 -4.27
CA PRO A 76 16.85 -6.43 -4.45
C PRO A 76 17.83 -5.27 -4.31
N ASP A 77 17.64 -4.21 -5.10
CA ASP A 77 18.37 -2.97 -4.90
C ASP A 77 17.78 -2.16 -3.73
N LEU A 78 18.32 -2.38 -2.54
CA LEU A 78 17.86 -1.69 -1.34
C LEU A 78 18.10 -0.17 -1.41
N PHE A 79 19.02 0.28 -2.26
CA PHE A 79 19.55 1.64 -2.29
C PHE A 79 19.27 2.38 -3.59
N ASP A 80 18.55 1.78 -4.54
CA ASP A 80 18.16 2.39 -5.82
C ASP A 80 19.38 2.94 -6.58
N GLY A 81 20.40 2.08 -6.73
CA GLY A 81 21.65 2.36 -7.40
C GLY A 81 22.64 3.24 -6.62
N VAL A 82 22.23 3.84 -5.49
CA VAL A 82 23.05 4.79 -4.73
C VAL A 82 23.29 4.32 -3.30
N PRO A 83 24.37 3.58 -3.03
CA PRO A 83 24.63 3.03 -1.71
C PRO A 83 24.95 4.11 -0.68
N VAL A 84 24.78 3.77 0.59
CA VAL A 84 25.06 4.66 1.72
C VAL A 84 26.55 5.01 1.74
N PHE A 85 27.40 4.03 1.47
CA PHE A 85 28.84 4.19 1.32
C PHE A 85 29.33 3.52 0.05
N ARG A 86 30.35 4.11 -0.57
CA ARG A 86 31.19 3.42 -1.55
C ARG A 86 32.42 2.86 -0.84
N VAL A 87 32.98 1.78 -1.37
CA VAL A 87 34.05 1.07 -0.68
C VAL A 87 35.30 1.94 -0.56
N GLU A 88 35.57 2.77 -1.56
CA GLU A 88 36.69 3.70 -1.64
C GLU A 88 36.58 4.85 -0.62
N GLU A 89 35.36 5.15 -0.14
CA GLU A 89 35.11 6.21 0.83
C GLU A 89 35.32 5.73 2.28
N LEU A 90 35.15 4.43 2.52
CA LEU A 90 35.26 3.84 3.85
C LEU A 90 36.65 3.25 4.14
N GLU A 91 37.35 2.78 3.10
CA GLU A 91 38.70 2.22 3.18
C GLU A 91 39.68 3.09 4.00
N PRO A 92 39.77 4.42 3.81
CA PRO A 92 40.76 5.23 4.52
C PRO A 92 40.43 5.42 6.00
N LEU A 93 39.20 5.14 6.41
CA LEU A 93 38.65 5.46 7.72
C LEU A 93 38.57 4.25 8.65
N MET A 94 38.55 3.04 8.09
CA MET A 94 38.41 1.80 8.85
C MET A 94 39.78 1.18 9.21
N PRO A 95 39.88 0.48 10.35
CA PRO A 95 41.11 -0.19 10.74
C PRO A 95 41.35 -1.43 9.89
N ASP A 96 42.62 -1.71 9.58
CA ASP A 96 43.07 -2.79 8.68
C ASP A 96 42.72 -4.23 9.14
N ARG A 97 42.20 -4.41 10.37
CA ARG A 97 41.84 -5.72 10.95
C ARG A 97 40.64 -5.61 11.90
N ALA A 98 39.77 -6.62 11.86
CA ALA A 98 38.66 -6.76 12.80
C ALA A 98 39.15 -6.79 14.25
N GLY A 99 38.47 -6.07 15.15
CA GLY A 99 38.80 -5.99 16.57
C GLY A 99 39.83 -4.90 16.95
N VAL A 100 40.47 -4.23 15.97
CA VAL A 100 41.34 -3.09 16.24
C VAL A 100 40.50 -1.83 16.42
N LYS A 101 40.70 -1.12 17.55
CA LYS A 101 39.99 0.14 17.81
C LYS A 101 40.49 1.21 16.83
N MET A 102 39.56 1.89 16.18
CA MET A 102 39.87 3.07 15.36
C MET A 102 40.61 4.13 16.18
N THR A 103 41.59 4.79 15.55
CA THR A 103 42.25 5.96 16.14
C THR A 103 41.23 7.07 16.36
N PHE A 104 41.51 7.97 17.31
CA PHE A 104 40.63 9.10 17.59
C PHE A 104 40.33 9.94 16.34
N TRP A 105 41.36 10.21 15.52
CA TRP A 105 41.22 10.95 14.28
C TRP A 105 40.38 10.22 13.23
N ASN A 106 40.56 8.90 13.06
CA ASN A 106 39.75 8.13 12.14
C ASN A 106 38.29 8.02 12.60
N LYS A 107 38.03 7.94 13.92
CA LYS A 107 36.68 8.02 14.48
C LYS A 107 36.02 9.35 14.18
N LEU A 108 36.75 10.46 14.37
CA LEU A 108 36.23 11.80 14.08
C LEU A 108 35.91 11.97 12.59
N LEU A 109 36.82 11.56 11.70
CA LEU A 109 36.61 11.62 10.26
C LEU A 109 35.46 10.72 9.80
N PHE A 110 35.32 9.52 10.38
CA PHE A 110 34.20 8.63 10.14
C PHE A 110 32.86 9.24 10.59
N ILE A 111 32.81 9.86 11.78
CA ILE A 111 31.61 10.57 12.26
C ILE A 111 31.25 11.73 11.33
N LEU A 112 32.24 12.51 10.86
CA LEU A 112 32.00 13.58 9.91
C LEU A 112 31.51 13.07 8.54
N ALA A 113 32.03 11.92 8.09
CA ALA A 113 31.53 11.25 6.89
C ALA A 113 30.08 10.78 7.10
N LEU A 114 29.76 10.20 8.26
CA LEU A 114 28.41 9.77 8.63
C LEU A 114 27.42 10.95 8.65
N ILE A 115 27.81 12.09 9.22
CA ILE A 115 26.98 13.32 9.29
C ILE A 115 26.63 13.82 7.88
N LYS A 116 27.62 13.86 6.97
CA LYS A 116 27.39 14.25 5.57
C LYS A 116 26.47 13.28 4.82
N ARG A 117 26.25 12.07 5.36
CA ARG A 117 25.40 11.03 4.79
C ARG A 117 24.06 10.89 5.50
N ILE A 118 23.76 11.68 6.55
CA ILE A 118 22.46 11.68 7.24
C ILE A 118 21.27 11.78 6.27
N PRO A 119 21.27 12.68 5.26
CA PRO A 119 20.16 12.73 4.29
C PRO A 119 19.98 11.43 3.50
N ARG A 120 21.09 10.72 3.20
CA ARG A 120 21.06 9.43 2.50
C ARG A 120 20.60 8.31 3.42
N ILE A 121 21.12 8.25 4.63
CA ILE A 121 20.69 7.29 5.66
C ILE A 121 19.18 7.46 5.93
N TYR A 122 18.69 8.70 5.94
CA TYR A 122 17.27 8.99 6.05
C TYR A 122 16.48 8.59 4.80
N ALA A 123 17.04 8.76 3.61
CA ALA A 123 16.44 8.27 2.35
C ALA A 123 16.43 6.73 2.25
N THR A 124 17.29 6.04 3.02
CA THR A 124 17.40 4.57 3.08
C THR A 124 16.89 4.03 4.42
N ARG A 125 16.04 4.80 5.12
CA ARG A 125 15.42 4.37 6.37
C ARG A 125 14.51 3.17 6.11
N GLN A 126 14.27 2.40 7.18
CA GLN A 126 13.50 1.16 7.12
C GLN A 126 12.18 1.29 6.34
N SER A 127 11.38 2.35 6.53
CA SER A 127 10.12 2.54 5.80
C SER A 127 10.28 2.63 4.27
N VAL A 128 11.44 3.10 3.78
CA VAL A 128 11.74 3.23 2.35
C VAL A 128 12.33 1.93 1.81
N THR A 129 13.26 1.32 2.54
CA THR A 129 13.87 0.04 2.14
C THR A 129 12.87 -1.12 2.21
N ASP A 130 12.02 -1.17 3.24
CA ASP A 130 10.92 -2.14 3.35
C ASP A 130 9.95 -1.98 2.19
N SER A 131 9.61 -0.74 1.80
CA SER A 131 8.75 -0.48 0.65
C SER A 131 9.36 -1.05 -0.64
N ARG A 132 10.65 -0.83 -0.89
CA ARG A 132 11.37 -1.35 -2.08
C ARG A 132 11.45 -2.87 -2.09
N VAL A 133 11.78 -3.46 -0.95
CA VAL A 133 11.82 -4.92 -0.77
C VAL A 133 10.43 -5.52 -0.99
N ASN A 134 9.38 -4.88 -0.47
CA ASN A 134 7.99 -5.30 -0.66
C ASN A 134 7.53 -5.14 -2.12
N SER A 135 7.91 -4.07 -2.81
CA SER A 135 7.64 -3.88 -4.24
C SER A 135 8.33 -4.96 -5.08
N MET A 136 9.56 -5.31 -4.72
CA MET A 136 10.31 -6.37 -5.39
C MET A 136 9.69 -7.76 -5.11
N PHE A 137 9.28 -8.05 -3.88
CA PHE A 137 8.53 -9.26 -3.56
C PHE A 137 7.19 -9.33 -4.30
N ALA A 138 6.50 -8.20 -4.45
CA ALA A 138 5.28 -8.11 -5.25
C ALA A 138 5.56 -8.36 -6.74
N TYR A 139 6.73 -7.96 -7.25
CA TYR A 139 7.16 -8.21 -8.62
C TYR A 139 7.56 -9.67 -8.87
N VAL A 140 8.25 -10.31 -7.91
CA VAL A 140 8.75 -11.70 -8.02
C VAL A 140 7.70 -12.77 -7.69
N LEU A 141 6.76 -12.48 -6.78
CA LEU A 141 5.82 -13.47 -6.22
C LEU A 141 4.36 -13.25 -6.65
N CYS A 142 4.12 -12.51 -7.73
CA CYS A 142 2.79 -12.40 -8.34
C CYS A 142 2.57 -13.57 -9.31
N PRO A 143 2.41 -14.80 -8.78
CA PRO A 143 1.13 -15.19 -8.20
C PRO A 143 1.26 -16.02 -6.90
N LEU A 144 0.36 -15.79 -5.93
CA LEU A 144 0.15 -16.58 -4.69
C LEU A 144 1.06 -16.24 -3.47
N PHE A 145 0.73 -15.12 -2.81
CA PHE A 145 0.89 -14.81 -1.38
C PHE A 145 2.26 -14.36 -0.78
N SER A 146 2.09 -13.51 0.24
CA SER A 146 3.03 -12.76 1.07
C SER A 146 4.02 -13.61 1.88
N VAL A 147 5.30 -13.21 1.81
CA VAL A 147 6.34 -13.54 2.79
C VAL A 147 6.65 -12.28 3.58
N ARG A 148 6.67 -12.38 4.92
CA ARG A 148 7.29 -11.35 5.77
C ARG A 148 8.79 -11.60 5.82
N CYS A 149 9.56 -10.71 5.22
CA CYS A 149 10.95 -10.51 5.63
C CYS A 149 10.97 -9.41 6.69
N HIS A 150 11.43 -9.72 7.90
CA HIS A 150 11.94 -8.69 8.81
C HIS A 150 13.39 -8.41 8.40
N LEU A 151 13.75 -7.13 8.28
CA LEU A 151 15.15 -6.72 8.14
C LEU A 151 15.82 -6.74 9.53
N PRO A 152 16.76 -7.66 9.83
CA PRO A 152 17.80 -7.36 10.79
C PRO A 152 18.89 -6.59 10.04
N GLY A 153 18.93 -5.28 10.24
CA GLY A 153 20.18 -4.57 10.07
C GLY A 153 21.19 -5.12 11.08
N HIS A 154 22.36 -5.52 10.63
CA HIS A 154 23.55 -5.48 11.47
C HIS A 154 24.17 -4.07 11.33
N ASP A 155 24.68 -3.40 12.37
CA ASP A 155 25.15 -3.95 13.64
C ASP A 155 25.09 -2.92 14.79
N MET A 156 24.44 -3.32 15.90
CA MET A 156 24.51 -2.90 17.33
C MET A 156 23.21 -3.27 18.10
N SER A 157 22.11 -3.62 17.43
CA SER A 157 20.76 -3.57 18.02
C SER A 157 19.98 -4.90 18.15
N PHE A 158 20.52 -6.05 17.74
CA PHE A 158 19.80 -7.35 17.82
C PHE A 158 20.52 -8.33 18.75
N SER A 159 20.24 -8.23 20.05
CA SER A 159 20.86 -9.09 21.06
C SER A 159 20.21 -10.49 21.10
N PRO A 160 20.89 -11.49 21.67
CA PRO A 160 20.30 -12.81 21.95
C PRO A 160 18.97 -12.72 22.72
N GLU A 161 18.76 -11.71 23.55
CA GLU A 161 17.49 -11.52 24.26
C GLU A 161 16.32 -11.20 23.32
N ILE A 162 16.53 -10.37 22.28
CA ILE A 162 15.46 -9.98 21.35
C ILE A 162 15.05 -11.18 20.47
N ARG A 163 16.00 -12.06 20.13
CA ARG A 163 15.71 -13.33 19.45
C ARG A 163 14.86 -14.26 20.32
N LEU A 164 15.26 -14.45 21.57
CA LEU A 164 14.54 -15.32 22.51
C LEU A 164 13.12 -14.80 22.76
N GLN A 165 12.92 -13.48 22.77
CA GLN A 165 11.59 -12.87 22.83
C GLN A 165 10.74 -13.18 21.59
N ALA A 166 11.32 -13.13 20.38
CA ALA A 166 10.61 -13.46 19.15
C ALA A 166 10.25 -14.96 19.07
N GLU A 167 11.16 -15.85 19.46
CA GLU A 167 10.92 -17.30 19.53
C GLU A 167 9.83 -17.63 20.56
N ALA A 168 9.85 -17.01 21.75
CA ALA A 168 8.81 -17.20 22.77
C ALA A 168 7.42 -16.76 22.28
N LEU A 169 7.36 -15.68 21.52
CA LEU A 169 6.12 -15.11 20.98
C LEU A 169 5.50 -16.01 19.90
N LEU A 170 6.34 -16.69 19.11
CA LEU A 170 5.90 -17.64 18.08
C LEU A 170 5.58 -19.03 18.68
N ALA A 171 6.31 -19.47 19.70
CA ALA A 171 6.01 -20.70 20.44
C ALA A 171 4.66 -20.62 21.16
N GLY A 172 4.30 -19.46 21.74
CA GLY A 172 3.01 -19.21 22.40
C GLY A 172 1.79 -19.20 21.47
N ARG A 173 1.99 -19.42 20.17
CA ARG A 173 0.93 -19.55 19.16
C ARG A 173 0.74 -20.98 18.66
N LYS A 174 1.56 -21.93 19.12
CA LYS A 174 1.45 -23.34 18.75
C LYS A 174 0.09 -23.89 19.18
N GLY A 175 -0.68 -24.42 18.22
CA GLY A 175 -2.04 -24.94 18.44
C GLY A 175 -3.18 -23.93 18.27
N LYS A 176 -2.92 -22.71 17.76
CA LYS A 176 -3.96 -21.72 17.41
C LYS A 176 -4.19 -21.69 15.89
N ASP A 177 -5.39 -21.28 15.46
CA ASP A 177 -5.81 -21.25 14.04
C ASP A 177 -4.95 -20.33 13.14
N ASN A 178 -4.13 -19.46 13.75
CA ASN A 178 -3.19 -18.56 13.08
C ASN A 178 -1.71 -19.00 13.20
N PHE A 179 -1.45 -20.25 13.58
CA PHE A 179 -0.10 -20.81 13.69
C PHE A 179 0.48 -21.12 12.30
N VAL A 180 1.64 -20.54 11.99
CA VAL A 180 2.44 -20.89 10.80
C VAL A 180 3.63 -21.71 11.27
N GLU A 181 3.85 -22.87 10.68
CA GLU A 181 4.99 -23.72 10.98
C GLU A 181 6.29 -23.01 10.57
N TYR A 182 7.24 -22.88 11.51
CA TYR A 182 8.49 -22.15 11.31
C TYR A 182 9.67 -22.98 11.82
N GLU A 183 10.83 -22.77 11.21
CA GLU A 183 12.10 -23.31 11.70
C GLU A 183 13.12 -22.16 11.81
N PHE A 184 13.59 -21.87 13.03
CA PHE A 184 14.76 -21.01 13.21
C PHE A 184 16.02 -21.88 13.12
N LYS A 185 16.69 -21.85 11.98
CA LYS A 185 18.04 -22.41 11.85
C LYS A 185 19.06 -21.30 11.95
N ASP A 186 19.86 -21.36 13.02
CA ASP A 186 21.03 -20.51 13.19
C ASP A 186 22.22 -21.18 12.51
N TRP A 187 22.55 -20.71 11.31
CA TRP A 187 23.71 -21.20 10.58
C TRP A 187 24.97 -20.55 11.15
N LYS A 188 25.62 -21.24 12.10
CA LYS A 188 26.92 -20.81 12.63
C LYS A 188 28.01 -21.03 11.58
N GLY A 189 28.26 -20.03 10.73
CA GLY A 189 29.46 -19.96 9.89
C GLY A 189 29.23 -19.54 8.44
N THR A 190 30.19 -18.78 7.93
CA THR A 190 30.26 -18.16 6.60
C THR A 190 30.48 -19.21 5.50
N PHE A 191 29.85 -19.02 4.34
CA PHE A 191 30.15 -19.85 3.17
C PHE A 191 31.61 -19.67 2.72
N LEU A 192 32.28 -20.81 2.56
CA LEU A 192 33.61 -21.11 2.00
C LEU A 192 34.78 -21.19 2.98
N GLU A 193 34.99 -22.40 3.50
CA GLU A 193 36.33 -23.00 3.53
C GLU A 193 36.26 -24.49 3.13
N GLN A 194 36.95 -24.80 2.02
CA GLN A 194 37.43 -26.12 1.54
C GLN A 194 36.44 -27.24 1.22
N PHE A 195 36.27 -27.57 -0.07
CA PHE A 195 36.19 -28.96 -0.51
C PHE A 195 36.86 -29.13 -1.88
N ASN A 196 38.14 -29.51 -1.84
CA ASN A 196 38.85 -30.11 -2.96
C ASN A 196 38.34 -31.56 -3.14
N GLY A 197 37.82 -31.87 -4.34
CA GLY A 197 38.07 -33.12 -5.08
C GLY A 197 37.71 -34.50 -4.50
N VAL A 198 36.80 -35.17 -5.23
CA VAL A 198 36.73 -36.62 -5.58
C VAL A 198 35.77 -37.54 -4.75
N PRO A 199 34.99 -38.46 -5.38
CA PRO A 199 33.75 -39.04 -4.82
C PRO A 199 33.82 -40.55 -4.47
N ALA A 200 32.94 -40.99 -3.57
CA ALA A 200 32.40 -42.35 -3.36
C ALA A 200 31.48 -42.27 -2.11
N GLY A 201 30.33 -42.91 -1.92
CA GLY A 201 29.61 -44.00 -2.58
C GLY A 201 28.69 -44.62 -1.51
N SER A 202 27.44 -44.88 -1.88
CA SER A 202 26.47 -45.86 -1.31
C SER A 202 25.96 -45.78 0.16
N ASN A 203 24.62 -45.71 0.22
CA ASN A 203 23.68 -46.58 0.98
C ASN A 203 23.19 -46.26 2.41
N ASN A 204 21.84 -46.24 2.47
CA ASN A 204 20.90 -46.71 3.51
C ASN A 204 20.49 -45.80 4.69
N SER A 205 19.18 -45.50 4.72
CA SER A 205 18.35 -45.18 5.91
C SER A 205 18.17 -46.42 6.83
N PRO A 206 17.42 -46.40 7.97
CA PRO A 206 16.71 -45.31 8.66
C PRO A 206 16.81 -45.30 10.22
N ALA A 207 16.18 -44.28 10.84
CA ALA A 207 15.52 -44.25 12.17
C ALA A 207 16.36 -44.17 13.47
N CYS A 208 15.92 -43.26 14.36
CA CYS A 208 15.48 -43.51 15.75
C CYS A 208 15.96 -42.44 16.76
N ASP A 209 15.03 -42.08 17.63
CA ASP A 209 15.18 -41.31 18.86
C ASP A 209 16.36 -41.79 19.73
N GLN A 210 17.02 -40.89 20.45
CA GLN A 210 17.33 -41.05 21.88
C GLN A 210 18.04 -39.83 22.49
N GLU A 211 17.83 -39.72 23.80
CA GLU A 211 18.16 -38.64 24.72
C GLU A 211 19.67 -38.40 24.96
N LEU A 212 19.95 -37.25 25.57
CA LEU A 212 21.23 -36.76 26.10
C LEU A 212 21.95 -37.79 27.00
N PRO A 213 23.28 -37.65 27.21
CA PRO A 213 23.70 -37.04 28.48
C PRO A 213 24.95 -36.14 28.42
N THR A 214 25.08 -35.41 29.54
CA THR A 214 26.01 -34.38 29.97
C THR A 214 27.44 -34.86 30.32
N ASP A 215 28.31 -33.84 30.44
CA ASP A 215 29.57 -33.74 31.21
C ASP A 215 30.91 -34.13 30.53
N LEU A 216 31.82 -33.13 30.42
CA LEU A 216 33.14 -33.12 31.09
C LEU A 216 34.03 -31.90 30.68
N LEU A 217 34.13 -30.94 31.61
CA LEU A 217 35.28 -30.19 32.12
C LEU A 217 36.52 -29.82 31.24
N HIS A 218 36.79 -28.50 31.22
CA HIS A 218 38.06 -27.76 31.42
C HIS A 218 39.43 -28.38 31.07
N ASP A 219 40.21 -27.65 30.24
CA ASP A 219 41.63 -27.30 30.54
C ASP A 219 42.08 -26.04 29.75
N PRO A 220 42.53 -24.95 30.42
CA PRO A 220 43.05 -23.74 29.80
C PRO A 220 44.58 -23.59 29.99
N THR A 221 45.42 -24.23 29.17
CA THR A 221 46.81 -23.75 28.93
C THR A 221 47.47 -24.40 27.71
N ARG A 222 47.78 -23.60 26.66
CA ARG A 222 49.06 -23.69 25.90
C ARG A 222 49.18 -22.62 24.81
N GLN A 223 50.21 -21.79 24.95
CA GLN A 223 50.68 -20.79 24.01
C GLN A 223 51.44 -21.43 22.82
N PHE A 224 51.38 -20.80 21.65
CA PHE A 224 52.29 -21.06 20.51
C PHE A 224 53.18 -19.83 20.21
N PRO A 225 54.44 -20.02 19.77
CA PRO A 225 55.42 -18.96 19.54
C PRO A 225 55.34 -18.31 18.15
N THR A 226 56.11 -17.24 18.01
CA THR A 226 56.13 -16.19 16.98
C THR A 226 56.93 -16.49 15.69
N SER A 227 56.46 -15.85 14.60
CA SER A 227 57.19 -15.26 13.45
C SER A 227 57.61 -16.10 12.23
N ARG A 228 57.11 -15.73 11.03
CA ARG A 228 57.87 -15.02 9.96
C ARG A 228 56.97 -14.58 8.80
N GLN A 229 57.23 -13.37 8.31
CA GLN A 229 56.52 -12.64 7.25
C GLN A 229 56.81 -13.20 5.84
N VAL A 230 55.79 -13.16 4.97
CA VAL A 230 55.97 -12.85 3.54
C VAL A 230 54.95 -11.75 3.18
N ARG A 231 55.46 -10.59 2.75
CA ARG A 231 54.71 -9.46 2.20
C ARG A 231 54.51 -9.70 0.70
N LEU A 232 53.26 -9.65 0.20
CA LEU A 232 52.96 -9.25 -1.17
C LEU A 232 51.67 -8.40 -1.23
N SER A 233 51.83 -7.24 -1.89
CA SER A 233 50.89 -6.26 -2.46
C SER A 233 49.62 -5.84 -1.71
N SER A 234 49.59 -4.55 -1.42
CA SER A 234 48.50 -3.75 -0.86
C SER A 234 47.39 -3.45 -1.86
N GLN A 235 46.22 -4.05 -1.66
CA GLN A 235 44.92 -3.44 -1.93
C GLN A 235 44.04 -3.81 -0.73
N ARG A 236 43.61 -2.81 0.03
CA ARG A 236 43.02 -2.94 1.38
C ARG A 236 41.53 -2.60 1.24
N GLN A 237 40.60 -3.18 2.02
CA GLN A 237 39.22 -2.66 2.21
C GLN A 237 38.45 -3.44 3.32
N PRO A 238 37.39 -2.86 3.95
CA PRO A 238 36.75 -3.38 5.18
C PRO A 238 35.61 -4.41 4.98
N VAL A 239 34.98 -4.85 6.10
CA VAL A 239 34.36 -6.18 6.38
C VAL A 239 32.82 -6.19 6.39
N TYR A 240 32.18 -7.26 5.86
CA TYR A 240 30.71 -7.33 5.66
C TYR A 240 30.03 -8.62 6.17
N GLY A 241 28.77 -8.49 6.62
CA GLY A 241 27.88 -9.57 7.08
C GLY A 241 26.69 -9.80 6.12
N LEU A 242 26.18 -11.03 6.08
CA LEU A 242 25.18 -11.49 5.10
C LEU A 242 23.93 -12.04 5.80
N VAL A 243 22.74 -11.72 5.29
CA VAL A 243 21.46 -12.29 5.73
C VAL A 243 20.83 -13.07 4.57
N ILE A 244 20.53 -14.35 4.80
CA ILE A 244 19.88 -15.25 3.82
C ILE A 244 18.47 -15.58 4.31
N VAL A 245 17.46 -15.39 3.46
CA VAL A 245 16.07 -15.80 3.74
C VAL A 245 15.62 -16.84 2.72
N SER A 246 15.08 -17.97 3.19
CA SER A 246 14.53 -19.05 2.38
C SER A 246 13.00 -19.05 2.42
N VAL A 247 12.35 -19.20 1.26
CA VAL A 247 10.88 -19.14 1.10
C VAL A 247 10.36 -20.41 0.43
N LYS A 248 9.26 -20.98 0.94
CA LYS A 248 8.58 -22.16 0.37
C LYS A 248 7.15 -21.82 -0.06
N MET A 249 6.82 -21.94 -1.34
CA MET A 249 5.50 -21.64 -1.94
C MET A 249 4.57 -22.87 -1.90
N LYS A 250 3.24 -22.67 -1.90
CA LYS A 250 2.23 -23.76 -1.91
C LYS A 250 1.60 -23.94 -3.32
N SER A 251 1.89 -25.08 -3.94
CA SER A 251 1.26 -25.77 -5.10
C SER A 251 0.93 -24.98 -6.39
N SER A 252 0.80 -25.76 -7.46
CA SER A 252 0.79 -25.41 -8.89
C SER A 252 -0.18 -24.30 -9.35
N ILE A 253 0.35 -23.48 -10.26
CA ILE A 253 -0.24 -22.32 -10.93
C ILE A 253 -1.49 -22.69 -11.74
N PRO A 254 -2.56 -21.89 -11.61
CA PRO A 254 -3.23 -21.33 -12.77
C PRO A 254 -3.31 -19.80 -12.71
N SER A 255 -3.51 -19.19 -13.88
CA SER A 255 -3.44 -17.76 -14.19
C SER A 255 -4.27 -16.82 -13.30
N MET A 256 -3.63 -15.68 -12.99
CA MET A 256 -4.18 -14.32 -12.79
C MET A 256 -5.22 -14.02 -11.69
N ASN A 257 -4.98 -12.86 -11.06
CA ASN A 257 -5.88 -12.00 -10.28
C ASN A 257 -6.29 -12.47 -8.88
N HIS A 258 -5.70 -11.94 -7.78
CA HIS A 258 -6.34 -11.75 -6.46
C HIS A 258 -5.45 -10.87 -5.53
N GLU A 259 -6.04 -10.05 -4.66
CA GLU A 259 -5.35 -9.08 -3.76
C GLU A 259 -5.62 -9.34 -2.25
N LEU A 260 -4.73 -8.85 -1.38
CA LEU A 260 -4.59 -9.07 0.07
C LEU A 260 -5.04 -7.85 0.91
N THR A 261 -5.65 -8.04 2.10
CA THR A 261 -6.10 -6.97 3.02
C THR A 261 -5.27 -6.88 4.32
N TYR A 262 -5.12 -5.66 4.89
CA TYR A 262 -4.34 -5.34 6.11
C TYR A 262 -5.24 -4.66 7.16
N SER A 263 -5.02 -4.90 8.47
CA SER A 263 -5.61 -4.08 9.54
C SER A 263 -4.64 -3.82 10.71
N ARG A 264 -4.90 -2.75 11.48
CA ARG A 264 -4.05 -2.22 12.56
C ARG A 264 -4.77 -2.41 13.91
N ASN A 265 -4.10 -3.01 14.89
CA ASN A 265 -4.67 -3.16 16.25
C ASN A 265 -4.09 -2.09 17.19
N SER A 266 -4.96 -1.39 17.92
CA SER A 266 -4.66 -0.16 18.68
C SER A 266 -4.09 -0.36 20.09
N ALA A 267 -3.60 -1.55 20.43
CA ALA A 267 -3.10 -1.84 21.79
C ALA A 267 -1.57 -1.93 21.94
N THR A 268 -0.77 -1.85 20.87
CA THR A 268 0.70 -1.93 20.96
C THR A 268 1.37 -1.08 19.89
N ASN A 269 2.25 -0.17 20.31
CA ASN A 269 3.15 0.56 19.41
C ASN A 269 3.89 -0.42 18.47
N GLY A 270 3.65 -0.32 17.16
CA GLY A 270 4.60 -0.75 16.13
C GLY A 270 4.40 -2.08 15.40
N PHE A 271 3.24 -2.77 15.47
CA PHE A 271 3.05 -4.05 14.76
C PHE A 271 1.82 -4.09 13.84
N TRP A 272 2.01 -4.67 12.65
CA TRP A 272 0.93 -5.09 11.73
C TRP A 272 0.55 -6.55 12.02
N ILE A 273 -0.73 -6.90 11.96
CA ILE A 273 -1.23 -8.29 11.96
C ILE A 273 -1.93 -8.51 10.63
N VAL A 274 -1.42 -9.43 9.79
CA VAL A 274 -2.14 -9.89 8.60
C VAL A 274 -2.64 -11.28 8.91
N SER A 275 -3.95 -11.43 9.03
CA SER A 275 -4.59 -12.75 9.10
C SER A 275 -5.10 -13.12 7.72
N LYS A 276 -4.77 -14.34 7.28
CA LYS A 276 -5.32 -14.92 6.06
C LYS A 276 -6.65 -15.57 6.43
N GLN A 277 -7.75 -14.82 6.37
CA GLN A 277 -9.00 -15.48 6.01
C GLN A 277 -8.91 -15.77 4.52
N ALA A 278 -8.96 -17.05 4.14
CA ALA A 278 -9.32 -17.40 2.79
C ALA A 278 -10.78 -16.97 2.59
N THR A 279 -11.01 -15.71 2.27
CA THR A 279 -12.22 -15.37 1.55
C THR A 279 -11.98 -15.92 0.14
N ASN A 280 -12.74 -16.95 -0.23
CA ASN A 280 -13.32 -16.89 -1.57
C ASN A 280 -13.89 -15.47 -1.64
N MET A 281 -13.18 -14.52 -2.28
CA MET A 281 -13.76 -13.22 -2.58
C MET A 281 -14.92 -13.58 -3.47
N ASN A 282 -16.10 -13.62 -2.85
CA ASN A 282 -17.33 -13.84 -3.55
C ASN A 282 -17.46 -12.61 -4.44
N THR A 283 -16.96 -12.71 -5.67
CA THR A 283 -16.96 -11.60 -6.63
C THR A 283 -18.38 -11.22 -7.02
N THR A 284 -19.39 -11.94 -6.51
CA THR A 284 -20.79 -11.64 -6.70
C THR A 284 -21.31 -10.73 -5.59
N LEU A 285 -22.16 -9.78 -5.96
CA LEU A 285 -22.94 -9.03 -5.00
C LEU A 285 -23.87 -9.94 -4.18
N PRO A 286 -24.22 -9.57 -2.94
CA PRO A 286 -25.12 -10.35 -2.11
C PRO A 286 -26.47 -10.58 -2.81
N ALA A 287 -26.88 -11.85 -2.91
CA ALA A 287 -28.18 -12.20 -3.46
C ALA A 287 -29.32 -11.52 -2.68
N SER A 288 -30.44 -11.27 -3.35
CA SER A 288 -31.65 -10.79 -2.68
C SER A 288 -32.23 -11.85 -1.74
N LEU A 289 -32.66 -11.41 -0.57
CA LEU A 289 -33.41 -12.23 0.39
C LEU A 289 -34.94 -12.03 0.21
N PRO A 290 -35.78 -12.94 0.74
CA PRO A 290 -37.20 -12.66 0.91
C PRO A 290 -37.39 -11.41 1.79
N ASP A 291 -38.30 -10.51 1.40
CA ASP A 291 -38.52 -9.22 2.08
C ASP A 291 -37.23 -8.36 2.16
N GLN A 292 -36.38 -8.40 1.13
CA GLN A 292 -35.12 -7.65 1.09
C GLN A 292 -35.36 -6.14 1.15
N ALA A 293 -34.72 -5.48 2.12
CA ALA A 293 -34.67 -4.04 2.18
C ALA A 293 -33.76 -3.47 1.08
N TYR A 294 -34.16 -2.32 0.54
CA TYR A 294 -33.44 -1.57 -0.49
C TYR A 294 -33.62 -0.06 -0.28
N CYS A 295 -32.91 0.76 -1.04
CA CYS A 295 -33.06 2.21 -1.04
C CYS A 295 -33.70 2.71 -2.34
N ILE A 296 -34.63 3.65 -2.21
CA ILE A 296 -35.11 4.46 -3.33
C ILE A 296 -34.11 5.62 -3.49
N VAL A 297 -33.55 5.75 -4.68
CA VAL A 297 -32.51 6.75 -4.98
C VAL A 297 -33.09 7.85 -5.85
N SER A 298 -32.81 9.11 -5.51
CA SER A 298 -33.14 10.28 -6.33
C SER A 298 -31.89 11.11 -6.56
N ALA A 299 -31.66 11.57 -7.79
CA ALA A 299 -30.66 12.61 -8.03
C ALA A 299 -31.16 13.94 -7.44
N VAL A 300 -30.27 14.72 -6.86
CA VAL A 300 -30.58 16.04 -6.31
C VAL A 300 -29.68 17.05 -7.02
N ALA A 301 -30.30 18.07 -7.62
CA ALA A 301 -29.54 19.08 -8.34
C ALA A 301 -28.71 19.90 -7.34
N ALA A 302 -27.40 19.97 -7.56
CA ALA A 302 -26.48 20.70 -6.68
C ALA A 302 -25.54 21.64 -7.46
N GLY A 303 -25.99 22.11 -8.62
CA GLY A 303 -25.25 23.03 -9.48
C GLY A 303 -24.30 22.35 -10.46
N GLN A 304 -23.60 23.18 -11.23
CA GLN A 304 -22.65 22.78 -12.25
C GLN A 304 -21.58 23.86 -12.42
N LEU A 305 -20.40 23.47 -12.88
CA LEU A 305 -19.36 24.41 -13.27
C LEU A 305 -18.65 23.98 -14.55
N SER A 306 -17.78 24.84 -15.06
CA SER A 306 -16.88 24.47 -16.14
C SER A 306 -15.47 24.20 -15.60
N VAL A 307 -14.93 23.04 -15.95
CA VAL A 307 -13.56 22.63 -15.64
C VAL A 307 -12.68 22.58 -16.88
N PRO A 308 -11.37 22.86 -16.79
CA PRO A 308 -10.43 22.56 -17.86
C PRO A 308 -10.28 21.04 -18.00
N SER A 309 -10.49 20.46 -19.19
CA SER A 309 -10.45 18.99 -19.34
C SER A 309 -9.06 18.40 -19.06
N ARG A 310 -8.01 19.09 -19.51
CA ARG A 310 -6.61 18.63 -19.43
C ARG A 310 -6.09 18.31 -18.03
N ILE A 311 -6.70 18.87 -16.98
CA ILE A 311 -6.25 18.64 -15.60
C ILE A 311 -6.85 17.36 -14.99
N PHE A 312 -7.77 16.71 -15.71
CA PHE A 312 -8.47 15.51 -15.25
C PHE A 312 -8.25 14.28 -16.15
N ILE A 313 -8.16 14.45 -17.47
CA ILE A 313 -8.06 13.34 -18.43
C ILE A 313 -6.76 13.36 -19.25
N THR A 314 -6.24 12.18 -19.58
CA THR A 314 -5.10 12.01 -20.51
C THR A 314 -5.25 10.75 -21.38
N PRO A 315 -5.01 10.81 -22.71
CA PRO A 315 -4.79 12.02 -23.48
C PRO A 315 -6.06 12.88 -23.51
N CYS A 316 -5.90 14.20 -23.40
CA CYS A 316 -6.99 15.14 -23.60
C CYS A 316 -7.09 15.45 -25.11
N PRO A 317 -8.27 15.35 -25.75
CA PRO A 317 -8.43 15.71 -27.15
C PRO A 317 -7.99 17.16 -27.41
N PRO A 318 -7.31 17.47 -28.54
CA PRO A 318 -6.77 18.81 -28.81
C PRO A 318 -7.82 19.94 -28.84
N ASP A 319 -9.04 19.61 -29.25
CA ASP A 319 -10.21 20.48 -29.34
C ASP A 319 -11.01 20.57 -28.03
N GLU A 320 -10.73 19.68 -27.06
CA GLU A 320 -11.39 19.66 -25.76
C GLU A 320 -10.64 20.52 -24.75
N HIS A 321 -11.04 21.78 -24.61
CA HIS A 321 -10.42 22.70 -23.65
C HIS A 321 -11.10 22.70 -22.28
N LYS A 322 -12.42 22.75 -22.28
CA LYS A 322 -13.26 22.80 -21.09
C LYS A 322 -14.44 21.86 -21.23
N ARG A 323 -14.94 21.37 -20.10
CA ARG A 323 -16.16 20.56 -20.00
C ARG A 323 -17.02 21.02 -18.83
N ILE A 324 -18.28 20.62 -18.84
CA ILE A 324 -19.20 20.86 -17.73
C ILE A 324 -19.00 19.75 -16.69
N ALA A 325 -18.80 20.13 -15.44
CA ALA A 325 -18.80 19.23 -14.29
C ALA A 325 -20.03 19.53 -13.43
N PRO A 326 -21.08 18.69 -13.49
CA PRO A 326 -22.20 18.80 -12.55
C PRO A 326 -21.73 18.41 -11.14
N ALA A 327 -22.44 18.84 -10.09
CA ALA A 327 -22.35 18.19 -8.80
C ALA A 327 -23.63 17.36 -8.62
N LEU A 328 -23.51 16.05 -8.81
CA LEU A 328 -24.59 15.11 -8.56
C LEU A 328 -24.57 14.70 -7.09
N SER A 329 -25.60 15.13 -6.35
CA SER A 329 -25.90 14.62 -5.02
C SER A 329 -27.05 13.61 -5.12
N PHE A 330 -27.16 12.70 -4.15
CA PHE A 330 -28.19 11.67 -4.18
C PHE A 330 -28.94 11.56 -2.86
N LEU A 331 -30.27 11.58 -2.91
CA LEU A 331 -31.13 11.26 -1.77
C LEU A 331 -31.45 9.77 -1.79
N LEU A 332 -31.06 9.08 -0.72
CA LEU A 332 -31.32 7.67 -0.48
C LEU A 332 -32.41 7.56 0.59
N ARG A 333 -33.50 6.86 0.27
CA ARG A 333 -34.60 6.60 1.20
C ARG A 333 -34.73 5.12 1.46
N HIS A 334 -34.54 4.71 2.71
CA HIS A 334 -34.63 3.30 3.09
C HIS A 334 -36.07 2.79 3.01
N SER A 335 -36.32 1.72 2.25
CA SER A 335 -37.66 1.20 1.96
C SER A 335 -38.48 0.76 3.18
N LYS A 336 -37.82 0.30 4.26
CA LYS A 336 -38.52 -0.20 5.46
C LYS A 336 -38.68 0.83 6.57
N THR A 337 -37.69 1.71 6.74
CA THR A 337 -37.65 2.66 7.87
C THR A 337 -37.92 4.10 7.46
N ASN A 338 -37.94 4.39 6.16
CA ASN A 338 -37.94 5.74 5.59
C ASN A 338 -36.78 6.63 6.06
N SER A 339 -35.71 6.04 6.62
CA SER A 339 -34.49 6.76 6.94
C SER A 339 -33.92 7.41 5.68
N THR A 340 -33.54 8.68 5.80
CA THR A 340 -33.03 9.52 4.71
C THR A 340 -31.52 9.71 4.85
N MET A 341 -30.81 9.47 3.76
CA MET A 341 -29.38 9.76 3.66
C MET A 341 -29.11 10.58 2.39
N LEU A 342 -28.33 11.64 2.51
CA LEU A 342 -27.74 12.30 1.34
C LEU A 342 -26.33 11.75 1.09
N PHE A 343 -26.03 11.44 -0.16
CA PHE A 343 -24.67 11.20 -0.64
C PHE A 343 -24.19 12.48 -1.33
N ASP A 344 -23.23 13.15 -0.72
CA ASP A 344 -22.74 14.50 -1.05
C ASP A 344 -23.80 15.62 -0.99
N LEU A 345 -23.32 16.87 -0.91
CA LEU A 345 -24.11 18.10 -0.87
C LEU A 345 -23.78 19.08 -2.01
N GLY A 346 -22.83 18.72 -2.87
CA GLY A 346 -22.47 19.45 -4.09
C GLY A 346 -21.90 20.85 -3.85
N TYR A 347 -22.22 21.79 -4.74
CA TYR A 347 -21.73 23.18 -4.64
C TYR A 347 -22.63 24.05 -3.74
N ARG A 348 -22.03 24.92 -2.94
CA ARG A 348 -22.76 25.97 -2.20
C ARG A 348 -22.84 27.28 -2.99
N ARG A 349 -23.98 27.98 -2.91
CA ARG A 349 -24.20 29.23 -3.66
C ARG A 349 -23.29 30.36 -3.19
N ASP A 350 -23.09 30.45 -1.88
CA ASP A 350 -22.23 31.43 -1.20
C ASP A 350 -20.78 30.92 -1.09
N TYR A 351 -20.23 30.37 -2.18
CA TYR A 351 -18.88 29.78 -2.20
C TYR A 351 -17.78 30.76 -1.78
N GLN A 352 -18.05 32.07 -1.77
CA GLN A 352 -17.15 33.10 -1.23
C GLN A 352 -16.89 32.94 0.28
N ASN A 353 -17.72 32.18 0.99
CA ASN A 353 -17.53 31.83 2.39
C ASN A 353 -16.59 30.63 2.60
N TYR A 354 -16.11 29.98 1.54
CA TYR A 354 -15.03 29.00 1.65
C TYR A 354 -13.69 29.67 2.02
N PRO A 355 -12.70 28.87 2.48
CA PRO A 355 -11.35 29.39 2.71
C PRO A 355 -10.84 30.21 1.51
N PRO A 356 -10.12 31.34 1.74
CA PRO A 356 -9.68 32.21 0.64
C PRO A 356 -8.89 31.49 -0.46
N ALA A 357 -8.11 30.46 -0.11
CA ALA A 357 -7.38 29.63 -1.05
C ALA A 357 -8.31 28.86 -2.01
N VAL A 358 -9.45 28.36 -1.53
CA VAL A 358 -10.49 27.74 -2.35
C VAL A 358 -11.13 28.76 -3.27
N VAL A 359 -11.55 29.92 -2.74
CA VAL A 359 -12.19 30.99 -3.52
C VAL A 359 -11.30 31.45 -4.68
N ARG A 360 -9.98 31.62 -4.42
CA ARG A 360 -9.00 31.94 -5.48
C ARG A 360 -8.97 30.87 -6.57
N ARG A 361 -8.93 29.58 -6.20
CA ARG A 361 -8.94 28.46 -7.16
C ARG A 361 -10.22 28.42 -7.98
N VAL A 362 -11.37 28.59 -7.33
CA VAL A 362 -12.68 28.63 -8.00
C VAL A 362 -12.70 29.72 -9.05
N ASN A 363 -12.33 30.95 -8.69
CA ASN A 363 -12.33 32.09 -9.61
C ASN A 363 -11.34 31.93 -10.77
N LEU A 364 -10.22 31.24 -10.57
CA LEU A 364 -9.19 31.06 -11.58
C LEU A 364 -9.50 29.92 -12.56
N LEU A 365 -9.98 28.78 -12.05
CA LEU A 365 -10.01 27.52 -12.80
C LEU A 365 -11.43 26.98 -13.03
N PHE A 366 -12.37 27.26 -12.12
CA PHE A 366 -13.66 26.57 -12.06
C PHE A 366 -14.84 27.49 -12.39
N GLN A 367 -14.72 28.19 -13.52
CA GLN A 367 -15.71 29.16 -14.03
C GLN A 367 -16.12 28.88 -15.50
N PRO A 368 -17.39 29.12 -15.87
CA PRO A 368 -18.47 29.66 -15.02
C PRO A 368 -19.02 28.63 -14.01
N LEU A 369 -19.31 29.09 -12.79
CA LEU A 369 -20.06 28.34 -11.77
C LEU A 369 -21.53 28.76 -11.81
N SER A 370 -22.44 27.79 -11.92
CA SER A 370 -23.88 28.01 -11.99
C SER A 370 -24.58 27.12 -10.96
N ILE A 371 -25.20 27.77 -9.96
CA ILE A 371 -25.92 27.10 -8.87
C ILE A 371 -27.34 27.69 -8.81
N PRO A 372 -28.23 27.29 -9.75
CA PRO A 372 -29.63 27.74 -9.73
C PRO A 372 -30.34 27.35 -8.43
N GLN A 373 -29.93 26.22 -7.85
CA GLN A 373 -30.40 25.69 -6.57
C GLN A 373 -29.27 24.87 -5.94
N ASP A 374 -29.12 25.00 -4.63
CA ASP A 374 -28.32 24.08 -3.83
C ASP A 374 -29.16 22.86 -3.41
N VAL A 375 -28.54 21.93 -2.68
CA VAL A 375 -29.22 20.70 -2.23
C VAL A 375 -30.36 21.01 -1.27
N ALA A 376 -30.18 21.94 -0.34
CA ALA A 376 -31.21 22.29 0.64
C ALA A 376 -32.47 22.85 -0.04
N GLU A 377 -32.30 23.74 -1.02
CA GLU A 377 -33.41 24.25 -1.82
C GLU A 377 -34.03 23.18 -2.72
N SER A 378 -33.23 22.31 -3.32
CA SER A 378 -33.72 21.21 -4.15
C SER A 378 -34.62 20.28 -3.34
N LEU A 379 -34.23 19.93 -2.11
CA LEU A 379 -35.02 19.11 -1.20
C LEU A 379 -36.35 19.79 -0.85
N ASN A 380 -36.30 21.06 -0.44
CA ASN A 380 -37.48 21.85 -0.12
C ASN A 380 -38.47 21.94 -1.30
N LYS A 381 -37.99 22.12 -2.53
CA LYS A 381 -38.84 22.16 -3.73
C LYS A 381 -39.62 20.86 -3.97
N GLY A 382 -39.06 19.71 -3.60
CA GLY A 382 -39.78 18.44 -3.63
C GLY A 382 -40.51 18.09 -2.33
N GLY A 383 -40.59 19.01 -1.36
CA GLY A 383 -41.38 18.86 -0.14
C GLY A 383 -40.68 18.13 1.01
N LEU A 384 -39.35 17.99 0.98
CA LEU A 384 -38.56 17.42 2.09
C LEU A 384 -37.68 18.50 2.73
N PRO A 385 -37.96 18.93 3.97
CA PRO A 385 -37.11 19.88 4.68
C PRO A 385 -35.71 19.29 4.95
N PRO A 386 -34.61 20.06 4.77
CA PRO A 386 -33.25 19.62 5.11
C PRO A 386 -33.08 19.15 6.55
N THR A 387 -33.90 19.67 7.47
CA THR A 387 -33.92 19.27 8.88
C THR A 387 -34.45 17.85 9.10
N GLU A 388 -35.17 17.26 8.14
CA GLU A 388 -35.68 15.88 8.22
C GLU A 388 -34.67 14.85 7.69
N ILE A 389 -33.52 15.29 7.18
CA ILE A 389 -32.44 14.40 6.76
C ILE A 389 -31.80 13.75 7.98
N SER A 390 -31.75 12.41 7.98
CA SER A 390 -31.20 11.63 9.09
C SER A 390 -29.67 11.55 9.02
N HIS A 391 -29.12 11.39 7.82
CA HIS A 391 -27.69 11.22 7.59
C HIS A 391 -27.20 12.01 6.38
N VAL A 392 -25.96 12.50 6.44
CA VAL A 392 -25.22 13.02 5.29
C VAL A 392 -23.93 12.23 5.19
N LEU A 393 -23.81 11.38 4.18
CA LEU A 393 -22.59 10.70 3.81
C LEU A 393 -21.84 11.55 2.80
N LEU A 394 -20.71 12.10 3.21
CA LEU A 394 -19.81 12.81 2.32
C LEU A 394 -18.83 11.80 1.75
N SER A 395 -18.78 11.70 0.42
CA SER A 395 -17.76 10.91 -0.28
C SER A 395 -16.37 11.37 0.15
N HIS A 396 -16.17 12.68 0.28
CA HIS A 396 -14.99 13.31 0.86
C HIS A 396 -15.25 14.80 1.13
N VAL A 397 -14.26 15.52 1.65
CA VAL A 397 -14.40 16.91 2.15
C VAL A 397 -13.90 17.99 1.19
N HIS A 398 -13.78 17.73 -0.12
CA HIS A 398 -13.53 18.83 -1.06
C HIS A 398 -14.75 19.76 -1.17
N TRP A 399 -14.47 21.02 -1.50
CA TRP A 399 -15.42 22.13 -1.50
C TRP A 399 -16.64 21.92 -2.42
N ASP A 400 -16.51 21.06 -3.41
CA ASP A 400 -17.51 20.70 -4.40
C ASP A 400 -18.41 19.52 -4.01
N HIS A 401 -18.17 18.92 -2.84
CA HIS A 401 -18.96 17.81 -2.31
C HIS A 401 -19.70 18.15 -1.01
N ILE A 402 -19.28 19.22 -0.33
CA ILE A 402 -19.70 19.54 1.03
C ILE A 402 -20.86 20.52 1.10
N GLY A 403 -21.17 21.24 0.02
CA GLY A 403 -22.25 22.21 -0.05
C GLY A 403 -22.29 23.18 1.14
N ASP A 404 -23.50 23.53 1.57
CA ASP A 404 -23.73 24.18 2.86
C ASP A 404 -24.29 23.15 3.84
N PRO A 405 -23.50 22.71 4.85
CA PRO A 405 -23.97 21.72 5.84
C PRO A 405 -24.90 22.32 6.91
N ALA A 406 -24.97 23.66 7.05
CA ALA A 406 -25.68 24.31 8.15
C ALA A 406 -27.20 23.99 8.24
N PRO A 407 -27.95 23.86 7.12
CA PRO A 407 -29.38 23.54 7.16
C PRO A 407 -29.71 22.14 7.70
N PHE A 408 -28.75 21.21 7.70
CA PHE A 408 -28.93 19.81 8.10
C PHE A 408 -28.73 19.63 9.61
N THR A 409 -29.55 20.34 10.41
CA THR A 409 -29.37 20.47 11.86
C THR A 409 -29.59 19.19 12.66
N ARG A 410 -30.28 18.20 12.10
CA ARG A 410 -30.56 16.90 12.74
C ARG A 410 -29.73 15.75 12.18
N ALA A 411 -29.06 15.96 11.05
CA ALA A 411 -28.32 14.90 10.38
C ALA A 411 -27.09 14.47 11.17
N THR A 412 -26.77 13.18 11.15
CA THR A 412 -25.42 12.70 11.49
C THR A 412 -24.56 12.72 10.23
N PHE A 413 -23.42 13.37 10.28
CA PHE A 413 -22.45 13.41 9.19
C PHE A 413 -21.55 12.19 9.26
N LEU A 414 -21.45 11.47 8.15
CA LEU A 414 -20.60 10.31 7.97
C LEU A 414 -19.50 10.69 6.99
N VAL A 415 -18.23 10.52 7.40
CA VAL A 415 -17.06 10.91 6.60
C VAL A 415 -15.93 9.93 6.88
N GLY A 416 -15.11 9.60 5.87
CA GLY A 416 -13.97 8.70 6.09
C GLY A 416 -12.92 9.31 7.02
N SER A 417 -12.30 8.47 7.85
CA SER A 417 -11.39 8.86 8.94
C SER A 417 -10.20 9.70 8.47
N GLY A 418 -9.72 9.50 7.24
CA GLY A 418 -8.65 10.28 6.62
C GLY A 418 -8.95 11.79 6.49
N SER A 419 -10.22 12.20 6.57
CA SER A 419 -10.61 13.61 6.56
C SER A 419 -10.28 14.34 7.87
N ARG A 420 -10.10 13.62 8.98
CA ARG A 420 -9.85 14.21 10.30
C ARG A 420 -8.60 15.10 10.29
N GLU A 421 -7.48 14.61 9.77
CA GLU A 421 -6.23 15.37 9.71
C GLU A 421 -6.36 16.60 8.81
N LEU A 422 -7.14 16.51 7.73
CA LEU A 422 -7.39 17.62 6.80
C LEU A 422 -8.17 18.76 7.48
N LEU A 423 -9.15 18.42 8.31
CA LEU A 423 -9.96 19.39 9.05
C LEU A 423 -9.21 19.94 10.27
N GLU A 424 -8.46 19.11 11.01
CA GLU A 424 -7.69 19.56 12.18
C GLU A 424 -6.63 20.62 11.83
N LYS A 425 -6.02 20.48 10.65
CA LYS A 425 -5.05 21.43 10.05
C LYS A 425 -5.70 22.44 9.10
N GLY A 426 -7.02 22.62 9.20
CA GLY A 426 -7.80 23.47 8.32
C GLY A 426 -7.61 24.97 8.55
N TYR A 427 -8.31 25.75 7.73
CA TYR A 427 -8.49 27.20 7.89
C TYR A 427 -9.39 27.49 9.10
N PRO A 428 -9.13 28.54 9.91
CA PRO A 428 -8.16 29.62 9.68
C PRO A 428 -6.75 29.38 10.24
N GLU A 429 -6.46 28.25 10.89
CA GLU A 429 -5.16 28.00 11.51
C GLU A 429 -4.02 27.92 10.50
N ASP A 430 -4.28 27.32 9.34
CA ASP A 430 -3.46 27.48 8.14
C ASP A 430 -4.19 28.39 7.13
N PRO A 431 -3.71 29.63 6.89
CA PRO A 431 -4.32 30.57 5.95
C PRO A 431 -4.39 30.08 4.49
N GLU A 432 -3.54 29.12 4.11
CA GLU A 432 -3.51 28.53 2.77
C GLU A 432 -4.20 27.16 2.71
N ALA A 433 -4.76 26.68 3.83
CA ALA A 433 -5.53 25.45 3.84
C ALA A 433 -6.79 25.56 2.96
N LEU A 434 -7.10 24.44 2.32
CA LEU A 434 -8.26 24.31 1.43
C LEU A 434 -9.52 23.85 2.17
N PHE A 435 -9.38 23.39 3.41
CA PHE A 435 -10.44 22.79 4.20
C PHE A 435 -10.73 23.68 5.41
N PRO A 436 -11.97 24.10 5.67
CA PRO A 436 -12.30 24.81 6.89
C PRO A 436 -12.29 23.84 8.08
N ARG A 437 -11.70 24.24 9.21
CA ARG A 437 -11.60 23.38 10.40
C ARG A 437 -12.97 23.05 10.98
N ASP A 438 -13.86 24.02 10.94
CA ASP A 438 -15.21 24.02 11.49
C ASP A 438 -16.25 23.58 10.45
N LEU A 439 -15.80 22.93 9.37
CA LEU A 439 -16.66 22.47 8.28
C LEU A 439 -17.85 21.65 8.79
N LEU A 440 -17.60 20.73 9.73
CA LEU A 440 -18.59 19.78 10.22
C LEU A 440 -18.78 19.92 11.74
N PRO A 441 -20.02 19.76 12.24
CA PRO A 441 -20.30 19.74 13.67
C PRO A 441 -19.71 18.48 14.30
N ILE A 442 -18.65 18.63 15.09
CA ILE A 442 -17.88 17.48 15.63
C ILE A 442 -18.73 16.53 16.48
N ASP A 443 -19.73 17.06 17.18
CA ASP A 443 -20.67 16.31 18.03
C ASP A 443 -21.65 15.45 17.24
N ARG A 444 -21.85 15.75 15.95
CA ARG A 444 -22.71 15.00 15.02
C ARG A 444 -21.94 14.40 13.86
N THR A 445 -20.62 14.28 13.96
CA THR A 445 -19.76 13.72 12.91
C THR A 445 -19.17 12.39 13.35
N VAL A 446 -19.41 11.35 12.56
CA VAL A 446 -18.81 10.02 12.72
C VAL A 446 -17.74 9.85 11.65
N PHE A 447 -16.51 9.64 12.11
CA PHE A 447 -15.38 9.32 11.26
C PHE A 447 -15.30 7.81 11.05
N LEU A 448 -15.59 7.38 9.83
CA LEU A 448 -15.61 5.99 9.39
C LEU A 448 -14.18 5.49 9.17
N ASP A 449 -13.74 4.53 9.99
CA ASP A 449 -12.36 4.02 9.96
C ASP A 449 -12.30 2.54 9.57
N PRO A 450 -12.00 2.22 8.30
CA PRO A 450 -11.93 0.83 7.83
C PRO A 450 -10.75 0.04 8.42
N ASP A 451 -9.77 0.69 9.06
CA ASP A 451 -8.60 0.02 9.61
C ASP A 451 -8.81 -0.46 11.05
N THR A 452 -9.73 0.15 11.80
CA THR A 452 -9.98 -0.14 13.22
C THR A 452 -11.35 -0.76 13.48
N ASP A 453 -12.31 -0.60 12.58
CA ASP A 453 -13.63 -1.20 12.70
C ASP A 453 -13.70 -2.57 12.01
N ALA A 454 -13.93 -3.62 12.81
CA ALA A 454 -14.02 -5.00 12.33
C ALA A 454 -15.27 -5.29 11.47
N ASN A 455 -16.23 -4.36 11.40
CA ASN A 455 -17.44 -4.52 10.59
C ASN A 455 -17.24 -4.24 9.10
N TRP A 456 -16.04 -3.78 8.70
CA TRP A 456 -15.67 -3.61 7.30
C TRP A 456 -15.31 -4.94 6.67
N ASN A 457 -16.21 -5.44 5.83
CA ASN A 457 -16.10 -6.75 5.20
C ASN A 457 -16.07 -6.63 3.67
N PRO A 458 -15.51 -7.63 2.95
CA PRO A 458 -15.56 -7.63 1.50
C PRO A 458 -16.99 -7.76 0.95
N VAL A 459 -17.32 -7.00 -0.10
CA VAL A 459 -18.59 -7.07 -0.83
C VAL A 459 -18.33 -6.90 -2.33
N GLY A 460 -18.72 -7.90 -3.13
CA GLY A 460 -18.46 -7.91 -4.56
C GLY A 460 -16.95 -7.75 -4.86
N PRO A 461 -16.53 -6.79 -5.71
CA PRO A 461 -15.12 -6.56 -6.00
C PRO A 461 -14.41 -5.71 -4.93
N PHE A 462 -15.13 -5.20 -3.93
CA PHE A 462 -14.59 -4.27 -2.94
C PHE A 462 -14.12 -5.02 -1.69
N PRO A 463 -12.86 -4.85 -1.25
CA PRO A 463 -12.31 -5.59 -0.12
C PRO A 463 -12.79 -5.09 1.24
N ARG A 464 -13.28 -3.85 1.31
CA ARG A 464 -13.69 -3.18 2.55
C ARG A 464 -14.98 -2.39 2.31
N ALA A 465 -16.06 -2.88 2.90
CA ALA A 465 -17.35 -2.23 2.87
C ALA A 465 -18.08 -2.42 4.22
N LEU A 466 -18.75 -1.37 4.67
CA LEU A 466 -19.55 -1.37 5.89
C LEU A 466 -21.03 -1.44 5.51
N ASP A 467 -21.73 -2.50 5.90
CA ASP A 467 -23.19 -2.56 5.82
C ASP A 467 -23.79 -1.60 6.86
N PHE A 468 -24.25 -0.44 6.39
CA PHE A 468 -24.62 0.67 7.27
C PHE A 468 -25.88 0.38 8.08
N TYR A 469 -26.87 -0.28 7.46
CA TYR A 469 -28.12 -0.64 8.12
C TYR A 469 -28.08 -2.06 8.70
N GLY A 470 -27.11 -2.89 8.30
CA GLY A 470 -27.00 -4.28 8.72
C GLY A 470 -28.00 -5.22 8.04
N ASP A 471 -28.68 -4.75 7.00
CA ASP A 471 -29.70 -5.49 6.23
C ASP A 471 -29.35 -5.67 4.75
N GLY A 472 -28.14 -5.25 4.36
CA GLY A 472 -27.62 -5.36 3.01
C GLY A 472 -28.28 -4.46 1.97
N SER A 473 -28.96 -3.39 2.40
CA SER A 473 -29.55 -2.37 1.52
C SER A 473 -28.55 -1.28 1.11
N LEU A 474 -27.58 -0.94 1.96
CA LEU A 474 -26.59 0.11 1.72
C LEU A 474 -25.24 -0.25 2.34
N TYR A 475 -24.22 -0.26 1.48
CA TYR A 475 -22.83 -0.48 1.88
C TYR A 475 -22.02 0.79 1.64
N ILE A 476 -21.32 1.27 2.66
CA ILE A 476 -20.30 2.31 2.51
C ILE A 476 -19.01 1.62 2.13
N VAL A 477 -18.44 1.99 0.98
CA VAL A 477 -17.26 1.34 0.40
C VAL A 477 -16.05 2.23 0.58
N ASP A 478 -14.97 1.68 1.10
CA ASP A 478 -13.69 2.37 1.16
C ASP A 478 -13.11 2.52 -0.26
N ALA A 479 -12.82 3.76 -0.65
CA ALA A 479 -12.48 4.13 -2.03
C ALA A 479 -11.22 5.01 -2.06
N PRO A 480 -10.06 4.49 -1.64
CA PRO A 480 -8.83 5.27 -1.49
C PRO A 480 -8.29 5.75 -2.84
N GLY A 481 -7.57 6.87 -2.81
CA GLY A 481 -6.83 7.40 -3.95
C GLY A 481 -7.07 8.88 -4.20
N HIS A 482 -8.34 9.31 -4.33
CA HIS A 482 -8.67 10.70 -4.60
C HIS A 482 -8.28 11.66 -3.47
N LEU A 483 -8.87 11.46 -2.29
CA LEU A 483 -8.57 12.20 -1.07
C LEU A 483 -8.49 11.20 0.11
N PRO A 484 -7.62 11.42 1.12
CA PRO A 484 -7.64 10.59 2.32
C PRO A 484 -9.04 10.52 2.95
N GLY A 485 -9.53 9.29 3.17
CA GLY A 485 -10.89 9.06 3.69
C GLY A 485 -11.99 9.16 2.63
N HIS A 486 -11.65 9.09 1.33
CA HIS A 486 -12.66 9.02 0.27
C HIS A 486 -13.45 7.70 0.34
N VAL A 487 -14.78 7.81 0.31
CA VAL A 487 -15.73 6.70 0.42
C VAL A 487 -16.80 6.78 -0.68
N ASN A 488 -17.33 5.62 -1.06
CA ASN A 488 -18.39 5.46 -2.04
C ASN A 488 -19.61 4.79 -1.41
N ALA A 489 -20.74 4.75 -2.11
CA ALA A 489 -21.92 4.01 -1.67
C ALA A 489 -22.33 2.95 -2.70
N LEU A 490 -22.42 1.69 -2.25
CA LEU A 490 -23.01 0.59 -3.02
C LEU A 490 -24.41 0.31 -2.45
N VAL A 491 -25.42 0.64 -3.24
CA VAL A 491 -26.81 0.74 -2.81
C VAL A 491 -27.64 -0.29 -3.56
N ARG A 492 -28.38 -1.12 -2.82
CA ARG A 492 -29.41 -1.97 -3.41
C ARG A 492 -30.61 -1.09 -3.74
N THR A 493 -31.10 -1.15 -4.98
CA THR A 493 -32.17 -0.28 -5.48
C THR A 493 -33.50 -0.98 -5.70
N SER A 494 -33.54 -2.31 -5.59
CA SER A 494 -34.77 -3.09 -5.70
C SER A 494 -34.72 -4.35 -4.83
N PRO A 495 -35.88 -4.90 -4.42
CA PRO A 495 -35.93 -6.12 -3.62
C PRO A 495 -35.44 -7.34 -4.39
N ASP A 496 -35.51 -7.33 -5.72
CA ASP A 496 -35.17 -8.45 -6.61
C ASP A 496 -33.76 -8.39 -7.22
N GLY A 497 -32.91 -7.45 -6.76
CA GLY A 497 -31.47 -7.52 -7.00
C GLY A 497 -30.87 -6.44 -7.90
N GLY A 498 -31.51 -5.28 -8.04
CA GLY A 498 -30.93 -4.09 -8.65
C GLY A 498 -29.96 -3.37 -7.72
N TRP A 499 -28.89 -2.81 -8.30
CA TRP A 499 -27.84 -2.11 -7.58
C TRP A 499 -27.44 -0.80 -8.26
N MET A 500 -26.98 0.14 -7.44
CA MET A 500 -26.36 1.38 -7.87
C MET A 500 -25.09 1.64 -7.07
N TYR A 501 -24.02 2.03 -7.75
CA TYR A 501 -22.77 2.44 -7.13
C TYR A 501 -22.54 3.93 -7.36
N LEU A 502 -22.57 4.69 -6.28
CA LEU A 502 -22.27 6.12 -6.25
C LEU A 502 -20.78 6.26 -5.96
N ALA A 503 -20.02 6.58 -7.01
CA ALA A 503 -18.58 6.42 -7.03
C ALA A 503 -17.80 7.68 -6.59
N GLY A 504 -18.49 8.75 -6.18
CA GLY A 504 -17.85 10.00 -5.78
C GLY A 504 -16.91 10.50 -6.87
N ASP A 505 -15.69 10.85 -6.44
CA ASP A 505 -14.57 11.27 -7.27
C ASP A 505 -13.55 10.14 -7.51
N SER A 506 -14.00 8.88 -7.51
CA SER A 506 -13.17 7.77 -8.00
C SER A 506 -12.70 8.01 -9.45
N ALA A 507 -13.47 8.78 -10.20
CA ALA A 507 -13.08 9.39 -11.46
C ALA A 507 -13.85 10.70 -11.68
N HIS A 508 -13.26 11.60 -12.45
CA HIS A 508 -13.88 12.89 -12.79
C HIS A 508 -14.48 12.91 -14.20
N ASP A 509 -14.33 11.83 -14.97
CA ASP A 509 -14.86 11.67 -16.33
C ASP A 509 -15.27 10.21 -16.53
N TRP A 510 -16.42 9.98 -17.17
CA TRP A 510 -16.90 8.62 -17.44
C TRP A 510 -15.92 7.81 -18.30
N ARG A 511 -15.19 8.47 -19.20
CA ARG A 511 -14.19 7.82 -20.05
C ARG A 511 -13.02 7.22 -19.26
N ILE A 512 -12.74 7.73 -18.05
CA ILE A 512 -11.76 7.14 -17.14
C ILE A 512 -12.30 5.79 -16.61
N VAL A 513 -13.58 5.73 -16.27
CA VAL A 513 -14.22 4.50 -15.79
C VAL A 513 -14.22 3.44 -16.89
N THR A 514 -14.55 3.80 -18.14
CA THR A 514 -14.55 2.86 -19.27
C THR A 514 -13.14 2.48 -19.75
N GLY A 515 -12.11 3.27 -19.39
CA GLY A 515 -10.73 3.05 -19.81
C GLY A 515 -10.41 3.64 -21.20
N GLU A 516 -11.30 4.46 -21.75
CA GLU A 516 -11.08 5.21 -23.00
C GLU A 516 -10.00 6.29 -22.83
N VAL A 517 -9.90 6.87 -21.64
CA VAL A 517 -8.83 7.81 -21.24
C VAL A 517 -8.31 7.44 -19.84
N GLY A 518 -7.11 7.90 -19.51
CA GLY A 518 -6.48 7.79 -18.20
C GLY A 518 -6.62 9.04 -17.34
N ILE A 519 -6.11 8.95 -16.10
CA ILE A 519 -6.04 10.06 -15.14
C ILE A 519 -4.87 10.98 -15.50
N ALA A 520 -5.16 12.27 -15.66
CA ALA A 520 -4.15 13.28 -15.97
C ALA A 520 -3.11 13.44 -14.85
N GLU A 521 -1.86 13.62 -15.25
CA GLU A 521 -0.77 14.10 -14.41
C GLU A 521 -0.02 15.19 -15.17
N GLU A 522 -0.05 16.42 -14.67
CA GLU A 522 0.66 17.54 -15.27
C GLU A 522 1.93 17.79 -14.48
N ARG A 523 3.10 17.56 -15.11
CA ARG A 523 4.39 17.89 -14.50
C ARG A 523 4.71 19.35 -14.79
N ASN A 524 4.74 20.17 -13.75
CA ASN A 524 5.36 21.48 -13.83
C ASN A 524 6.89 21.31 -13.74
N GLU A 525 7.57 21.30 -14.90
CA GLU A 525 9.02 21.10 -14.97
C GLU A 525 9.82 22.19 -14.24
N ALA A 526 9.32 23.43 -14.24
CA ALA A 526 9.99 24.56 -13.59
C ALA A 526 9.98 24.46 -12.05
N LEU A 527 8.93 23.87 -11.47
CA LEU A 527 8.77 23.70 -10.02
C LEU A 527 9.08 22.27 -9.55
N GLY A 528 9.25 21.32 -10.47
CA GLY A 528 9.39 19.90 -10.15
C GLY A 528 8.15 19.27 -9.52
N VAL A 529 7.00 19.95 -9.58
CA VAL A 529 5.73 19.52 -8.97
C VAL A 529 4.89 18.78 -10.00
N VAL A 530 4.40 17.60 -9.63
CA VAL A 530 3.38 16.88 -10.41
C VAL A 530 2.01 17.23 -9.82
N TYR A 531 1.12 17.72 -10.67
CA TYR A 531 -0.26 17.98 -10.33
C TYR A 531 -1.14 16.83 -10.81
N CYS A 532 -1.95 16.28 -9.91
CA CYS A 532 -3.01 15.32 -10.20
C CYS A 532 -4.22 15.69 -9.35
N ALA A 533 -5.43 15.49 -9.87
CA ALA A 533 -6.66 15.64 -9.09
C ALA A 533 -6.74 14.61 -7.95
N HIS A 534 -6.08 13.45 -8.10
CA HIS A 534 -6.02 12.39 -7.12
C HIS A 534 -4.74 12.46 -6.31
N ARG A 535 -4.84 12.33 -4.98
CA ARG A 535 -3.70 12.35 -4.06
C ARG A 535 -2.77 11.14 -4.27
N ASP A 536 -3.34 9.98 -4.55
CA ASP A 536 -2.66 8.74 -4.91
C ASP A 536 -3.34 8.17 -6.16
N LYS A 537 -2.72 8.43 -7.31
CA LYS A 537 -3.20 7.96 -8.61
C LYS A 537 -3.18 6.43 -8.69
N ALA A 538 -2.15 5.77 -8.15
CA ALA A 538 -2.01 4.33 -8.24
C ALA A 538 -3.13 3.60 -7.46
N GLU A 539 -3.44 4.08 -6.26
CA GLU A 539 -4.58 3.55 -5.49
C GLU A 539 -5.92 3.84 -6.16
N THR A 540 -6.08 5.03 -6.75
CA THR A 540 -7.27 5.35 -7.57
C THR A 540 -7.42 4.36 -8.73
N GLU A 541 -6.35 4.07 -9.48
CA GLU A 541 -6.39 3.15 -10.62
C GLU A 541 -6.76 1.72 -10.19
N LYS A 542 -6.25 1.25 -9.04
CA LYS A 542 -6.67 -0.03 -8.46
C LYS A 542 -8.15 -0.04 -8.09
N HIS A 543 -8.65 1.03 -7.49
CA HIS A 543 -10.07 1.15 -7.17
C HIS A 543 -10.93 1.16 -8.43
N LEU A 544 -10.51 1.85 -9.50
CA LEU A 544 -11.19 1.84 -10.79
C LEU A 544 -11.24 0.46 -11.45
N VAL A 545 -10.23 -0.39 -11.26
CA VAL A 545 -10.31 -1.80 -11.68
C VAL A 545 -11.49 -2.50 -10.98
N ARG A 546 -11.68 -2.29 -9.67
CA ARG A 546 -12.81 -2.86 -8.92
C ARG A 546 -14.15 -2.31 -9.40
N VAL A 547 -14.23 -1.01 -9.69
CA VAL A 547 -15.43 -0.40 -10.29
C VAL A 547 -15.75 -1.00 -11.67
N ARG A 548 -14.74 -1.28 -12.50
CA ARG A 548 -14.93 -1.97 -13.79
C ARG A 548 -15.37 -3.42 -13.63
N GLU A 549 -14.88 -4.14 -12.63
CA GLU A 549 -15.39 -5.48 -12.31
C GLU A 549 -16.86 -5.42 -11.87
N LEU A 550 -17.25 -4.39 -11.11
CA LEU A 550 -18.65 -4.18 -10.73
C LEU A 550 -19.54 -3.93 -11.96
N LEU A 551 -19.06 -3.15 -12.94
CA LEU A 551 -19.80 -2.86 -14.19
C LEU A 551 -20.09 -4.09 -15.05
N LYS A 552 -19.33 -5.18 -14.88
CA LYS A 552 -19.59 -6.44 -15.60
C LYS A 552 -20.77 -7.21 -15.02
N MET A 553 -21.25 -6.84 -13.83
CA MET A 553 -22.34 -7.54 -13.16
C MET A 553 -23.70 -7.10 -13.71
N VAL A 554 -24.65 -8.03 -13.74
CA VAL A 554 -26.02 -7.75 -14.19
C VAL A 554 -26.73 -6.83 -13.19
N ARG A 555 -27.60 -5.94 -13.72
CA ARG A 555 -28.46 -5.06 -12.92
C ARG A 555 -27.68 -4.14 -11.96
N VAL A 556 -26.50 -3.67 -12.38
CA VAL A 556 -25.72 -2.63 -11.69
C VAL A 556 -25.69 -1.36 -12.53
N ARG A 557 -25.95 -0.20 -11.89
CA ARG A 557 -25.65 1.13 -12.44
C ARG A 557 -24.50 1.74 -11.67
N VAL A 558 -23.59 2.44 -12.35
CA VAL A 558 -22.53 3.23 -11.71
C VAL A 558 -22.71 4.69 -12.11
N LEU A 559 -22.55 5.61 -11.15
CA LEU A 559 -22.62 7.05 -11.36
C LEU A 559 -21.46 7.75 -10.65
N LEU A 560 -20.81 8.69 -11.33
CA LEU A 560 -19.82 9.61 -10.75
C LEU A 560 -20.51 10.88 -10.26
N THR A 561 -19.92 11.59 -9.30
CA THR A 561 -20.45 12.90 -8.88
C THR A 561 -20.39 13.92 -10.02
N HIS A 562 -19.33 13.87 -10.84
CA HIS A 562 -19.12 14.76 -11.99
C HIS A 562 -19.45 14.09 -13.35
N ASP A 563 -20.45 13.21 -13.41
CA ASP A 563 -20.87 12.54 -14.66
C ASP A 563 -21.59 13.51 -15.61
N ALA A 564 -20.79 14.20 -16.44
CA ALA A 564 -21.28 15.16 -17.40
C ALA A 564 -22.24 14.55 -18.44
N ARG A 565 -21.97 13.32 -18.89
CA ARG A 565 -22.78 12.65 -19.91
C ARG A 565 -24.16 12.33 -19.35
N TRP A 566 -24.20 11.64 -18.21
CA TRP A 566 -25.47 11.29 -17.58
C TRP A 566 -26.26 12.55 -17.23
N TYR A 567 -25.60 13.58 -16.71
CA TYR A 567 -26.26 14.83 -16.38
C TYR A 567 -26.91 15.50 -17.59
N GLN A 568 -26.21 15.60 -18.74
CA GLN A 568 -26.81 16.23 -19.92
C GLN A 568 -28.01 15.46 -20.47
N GLU A 569 -27.96 14.14 -20.41
CA GLU A 569 -29.05 13.26 -20.87
C GLU A 569 -30.29 13.33 -19.95
N ASN A 570 -30.11 13.63 -18.66
CA ASN A 570 -31.14 13.41 -17.64
C ASN A 570 -31.54 14.62 -16.80
N LYS A 571 -30.82 15.75 -16.89
CA LYS A 571 -31.10 16.96 -16.07
C LYS A 571 -32.57 17.39 -16.19
N GLY A 572 -33.21 17.60 -15.03
CA GLY A 572 -34.63 17.96 -14.97
C GLY A 572 -35.61 16.84 -15.33
N GLY A 573 -35.12 15.62 -15.57
CA GLY A 573 -35.94 14.44 -15.84
C GLY A 573 -36.52 13.80 -14.58
N PRO A 574 -37.27 12.69 -14.73
CA PRO A 574 -38.00 12.04 -13.65
C PRO A 574 -37.11 11.37 -12.59
N MET A 575 -35.81 11.24 -12.84
CA MET A 575 -34.86 10.67 -11.88
C MET A 575 -34.39 11.68 -10.82
N TYR A 576 -34.67 12.97 -11.02
CA TYR A 576 -34.38 14.02 -10.05
C TYR A 576 -35.50 14.13 -9.03
N TRP A 577 -35.15 14.40 -7.76
CA TRP A 577 -36.09 14.69 -6.69
C TRP A 577 -37.10 15.77 -7.10
N PRO A 578 -38.43 15.57 -6.90
CA PRO A 578 -39.09 14.52 -6.10
C PRO A 578 -39.27 13.14 -6.75
N GLY A 579 -38.88 12.99 -8.02
CA GLY A 579 -38.82 11.70 -8.69
C GLY A 579 -37.64 10.84 -8.21
N HIS A 580 -37.46 9.67 -8.80
CA HIS A 580 -36.41 8.72 -8.41
C HIS A 580 -35.97 7.87 -9.61
N PHE A 581 -34.84 7.20 -9.46
CA PHE A 581 -34.36 6.25 -10.46
C PHE A 581 -35.31 5.07 -10.60
N ASP A 582 -35.50 4.61 -11.84
CA ASP A 582 -36.12 3.31 -12.10
C ASP A 582 -35.20 2.17 -11.66
N THR A 583 -35.82 1.10 -11.20
CA THR A 583 -35.15 -0.17 -10.89
C THR A 583 -34.61 -0.80 -12.17
N LEU A 584 -33.39 -1.32 -12.12
CA LEU A 584 -32.73 -2.00 -13.25
C LEU A 584 -33.22 -3.42 -13.47
#